data_AF-A0A3D4UUM5-F1
#
_entry.id   AF-A0A3D4UUM5-F1
#
_cell.length_a   1.000
_cell.length_b   1.000
_cell.length_c   1.000
_cell.angle_alpha   90.00
_cell.angle_beta   90.00
_cell.angle_gamma   90.00
#
_symmetry.space_group_name_H-M   'P 1'
#
loop_
_entity.id
_entity.type
_entity.pdbx_description
1 polymer ?
#
loop_
_entity_poly.entity_id
_entity_poly.type
_entity_poly.pdbx_seq_one_letter_code
_entity_poly.pdbx_strand_id
1 'polypeptide(L)'
;MPSLQRGVRNSIEVSNLNRANGGLDRPTLDELRNIGLSFKGSQNRIVTSKDLLARVYTMPAKFGRAYRVGIASNPFNNNAVSLTILTRNKDGFLDYASDTLKENISKYLNEFRLIGDAIDILDAPITNFGINFTVTVNNNFHEASIISKAKSELLEYLKTENFQIDQPISLSAIQNLLYNVDGVSSVI
;
A
#
# COMPACT_ATOMS: atom_id res chain seq x y z
N MET A 1 31.32 6.40 -44.49
CA MET A 1 30.42 7.12 -43.57
C MET A 1 29.63 6.27 -42.53
N PRO A 2 30.00 5.03 -42.13
CA PRO A 2 29.32 4.34 -41.01
C PRO A 2 29.73 4.82 -39.59
N SER A 3 30.83 5.57 -39.49
CA SER A 3 31.38 6.06 -38.21
C SER A 3 30.60 7.28 -37.70
N LEU A 4 30.23 8.22 -38.60
CA LEU A 4 29.43 9.40 -38.24
C LEU A 4 28.02 9.01 -37.79
N GLN A 5 27.38 8.05 -38.46
CA GLN A 5 26.06 7.54 -38.10
C GLN A 5 26.05 6.85 -36.72
N ARG A 6 27.14 6.15 -36.36
CA ARG A 6 27.31 5.59 -35.01
C ARG A 6 27.53 6.68 -33.96
N GLY A 7 28.32 7.70 -34.27
CA GLY A 7 28.53 8.86 -33.40
C GLY A 7 27.23 9.61 -33.07
N VAL A 8 26.39 9.85 -34.08
CA VAL A 8 25.08 10.50 -33.91
C VAL A 8 24.09 9.62 -33.13
N ARG A 9 24.13 8.29 -33.30
CA ARG A 9 23.25 7.39 -32.53
C ARG A 9 23.66 7.31 -31.06
N ASN A 10 24.96 7.32 -30.77
CA ASN A 10 25.48 7.29 -29.41
C ASN A 10 25.38 8.66 -28.71
N SER A 11 25.23 9.76 -29.45
CA SER A 11 24.99 11.09 -28.86
C SER A 11 23.54 11.33 -28.42
N ILE A 12 22.62 10.38 -28.70
CA ILE A 12 21.19 10.48 -28.36
C ILE A 12 20.81 9.36 -27.37
N GLU A 13 21.73 8.99 -26.49
CA GLU A 13 21.41 8.08 -25.39
C GLU A 13 20.80 8.88 -24.23
N VAL A 14 19.51 8.64 -23.96
CA VAL A 14 18.82 9.20 -22.80
C VAL A 14 18.74 8.11 -21.73
N SER A 15 19.60 8.20 -20.73
CA SER A 15 19.54 7.35 -19.55
C SER A 15 18.59 7.96 -18.52
N ASN A 16 17.61 7.18 -18.04
CA ASN A 16 16.79 7.62 -16.92
C ASN A 16 17.62 7.59 -15.63
N LEU A 17 17.86 8.76 -15.03
CA LEU A 17 18.60 8.89 -13.78
C LEU A 17 17.78 8.40 -12.57
N ASN A 18 16.45 8.41 -12.69
CA ASN A 18 15.55 8.02 -11.63
C ASN A 18 15.14 6.54 -11.77
N ARG A 19 14.96 5.87 -10.64
CA ARG A 19 14.43 4.50 -10.62
C ARG A 19 13.00 4.50 -11.14
N ALA A 20 12.63 3.43 -11.84
CA ALA A 20 11.24 3.21 -12.21
C ALA A 20 10.43 2.87 -10.95
N ASN A 21 9.43 3.70 -10.65
CA ASN A 21 8.56 3.57 -9.48
C ASN A 21 7.10 3.39 -9.94
N GLY A 22 6.24 2.85 -9.07
CA GLY A 22 4.80 2.71 -9.36
C GLY A 22 4.41 1.45 -10.13
N GLY A 23 5.28 0.44 -10.18
CA GLY A 23 4.95 -0.91 -10.64
C GLY A 23 4.51 -1.78 -9.47
N LEU A 24 3.35 -2.43 -9.59
CA LEU A 24 2.86 -3.40 -8.62
C LEU A 24 2.51 -4.72 -9.30
N ASP A 25 2.71 -5.82 -8.60
CA ASP A 25 2.31 -7.15 -9.03
C ASP A 25 0.81 -7.25 -9.28
N ARG A 26 0.43 -8.19 -10.15
CA ARG A 26 -0.97 -8.48 -10.46
C ARG A 26 -1.76 -8.76 -9.16
N PRO A 27 -2.98 -8.24 -8.99
CA PRO A 27 -3.74 -8.50 -7.78
C PRO A 27 -4.09 -9.99 -7.68
N THR A 28 -4.21 -10.48 -6.45
CA THR A 28 -4.60 -11.87 -6.18
C THR A 28 -6.06 -12.11 -6.59
N LEU A 29 -6.45 -13.38 -6.71
CA LEU A 29 -7.83 -13.72 -7.10
C LEU A 29 -8.86 -13.18 -6.10
N ASP A 30 -8.53 -13.19 -4.81
CA ASP A 30 -9.42 -12.71 -3.75
C ASP A 30 -9.55 -11.18 -3.76
N GLU A 31 -8.44 -10.46 -3.97
CA GLU A 31 -8.46 -9.01 -4.18
C GLU A 31 -9.31 -8.66 -5.40
N LEU A 32 -9.11 -9.36 -6.52
CA LEU A 32 -9.91 -9.16 -7.74
C LEU A 32 -11.40 -9.41 -7.50
N ARG A 33 -11.75 -10.44 -6.71
CA ARG A 33 -13.15 -10.73 -6.37
C ARG A 33 -13.77 -9.58 -5.58
N ASN A 34 -13.08 -9.07 -4.57
CA ASN A 34 -13.55 -7.96 -3.73
C ASN A 34 -13.71 -6.66 -4.52
N ILE A 35 -12.76 -6.37 -5.40
CA ILE A 35 -12.80 -5.22 -6.29
C ILE A 35 -13.97 -5.36 -7.30
N GLY A 36 -14.13 -6.55 -7.89
CA GLY A 36 -15.15 -6.82 -8.89
C GLY A 36 -16.59 -6.68 -8.37
N LEU A 37 -16.85 -7.13 -7.14
CA LEU A 37 -18.14 -6.94 -6.47
C LEU A 37 -18.48 -5.46 -6.29
N SER A 38 -17.48 -4.66 -5.89
CA SER A 38 -17.64 -3.21 -5.69
C SER A 38 -17.87 -2.48 -7.02
N PHE A 39 -17.16 -2.89 -8.08
CA PHE A 39 -17.29 -2.28 -9.41
C PHE A 39 -18.66 -2.51 -10.06
N LYS A 40 -19.29 -3.66 -9.81
CA LYS A 40 -20.62 -3.97 -10.38
C LYS A 40 -21.71 -3.00 -9.89
N GLY A 41 -21.59 -2.47 -8.67
CA GLY A 41 -22.56 -1.55 -8.10
C GLY A 41 -22.46 -0.10 -8.60
N SER A 42 -21.28 0.32 -9.04
CA SER A 42 -20.94 1.73 -9.26
C SER A 42 -21.44 2.33 -10.59
N GLN A 43 -22.03 1.51 -11.48
CA GLN A 43 -22.54 1.92 -12.81
C GLN A 43 -21.56 2.83 -13.58
N ASN A 44 -20.27 2.52 -13.53
CA ASN A 44 -19.19 3.30 -14.14
C ASN A 44 -19.03 4.74 -13.63
N ARG A 45 -19.63 5.14 -12.50
CA ARG A 45 -19.38 6.44 -11.86
C ARG A 45 -18.71 6.25 -10.51
N ILE A 46 -18.09 7.30 -9.99
CA ILE A 46 -17.56 7.35 -8.63
C ILE A 46 -18.54 8.17 -7.81
N VAL A 47 -19.29 7.52 -6.92
CA VAL A 47 -20.25 8.19 -6.03
C VAL A 47 -19.91 7.93 -4.57
N THR A 48 -19.45 6.71 -4.26
CA THR A 48 -19.05 6.33 -2.92
C THR A 48 -17.53 6.20 -2.80
N SER A 49 -17.00 6.26 -1.57
CA SER A 49 -15.59 6.00 -1.28
C SER A 49 -15.15 4.60 -1.76
N LYS A 50 -16.06 3.61 -1.71
CA LYS A 50 -15.78 2.25 -2.20
C LYS A 50 -15.60 2.21 -3.72
N ASP A 51 -16.39 3.00 -4.45
CA ASP A 51 -16.27 3.10 -5.91
C ASP A 51 -14.95 3.76 -6.30
N LEU A 52 -14.55 4.81 -5.57
CA LEU A 52 -13.27 5.50 -5.75
C LEU A 52 -12.11 4.51 -5.54
N LEU A 53 -12.13 3.76 -4.44
CA LEU A 53 -11.11 2.76 -4.12
C LEU A 53 -11.02 1.68 -5.21
N ALA A 54 -12.16 1.10 -5.59
CA ALA A 54 -12.22 0.08 -6.63
C ALA A 54 -11.70 0.62 -7.96
N ARG A 55 -11.98 1.89 -8.30
CA ARG A 55 -11.51 2.52 -9.52
C ARG A 55 -10.00 2.69 -9.53
N VAL A 56 -9.41 3.18 -8.43
CA VAL A 56 -7.96 3.35 -8.34
C VAL A 56 -7.25 2.00 -8.47
N TYR A 57 -7.78 0.93 -7.84
CA TYR A 57 -7.20 -0.40 -7.96
C TYR A 57 -7.42 -1.08 -9.34
N THR A 58 -8.44 -0.67 -10.08
CA THR A 58 -8.70 -1.14 -11.46
C THR A 58 -8.05 -0.28 -12.53
N MET A 59 -7.31 0.78 -12.15
CA MET A 59 -6.59 1.61 -13.11
C MET A 59 -5.62 0.74 -13.94
N PRO A 60 -5.59 0.88 -15.28
CA PRO A 60 -4.68 0.12 -16.12
C PRO A 60 -3.22 0.30 -15.71
N ALA A 61 -2.49 -0.80 -15.55
CA ALA A 61 -1.10 -0.80 -15.06
C ALA A 61 -0.12 0.05 -15.92
N LYS A 62 -0.46 0.35 -17.17
CA LYS A 62 0.32 1.25 -18.05
C LYS A 62 0.46 2.68 -17.49
N PHE A 63 -0.46 3.09 -16.63
CA PHE A 63 -0.46 4.41 -16.00
C PHE A 63 0.19 4.39 -14.60
N GLY A 64 0.76 3.24 -14.22
CA GLY A 64 1.25 2.95 -12.88
C GLY A 64 0.13 2.41 -11.97
N ARG A 65 0.51 1.92 -10.79
CA ARG A 65 -0.42 1.32 -9.84
C ARG A 65 -0.05 1.68 -8.42
N ALA A 66 -1.05 2.10 -7.65
CA ALA A 66 -0.94 2.29 -6.21
C ALA A 66 -0.92 0.95 -5.48
N TYR A 67 -0.11 0.84 -4.43
CA TYR A 67 -0.08 -0.34 -3.56
C TYR A 67 -1.23 -0.32 -2.56
N ARG A 68 -1.34 0.80 -1.83
CA ARG A 68 -2.37 1.04 -0.83
C ARG A 68 -2.92 2.44 -1.02
N VAL A 69 -4.22 2.54 -0.78
CA VAL A 69 -4.99 3.76 -1.00
C VAL A 69 -5.91 3.95 0.20
N GLY A 70 -5.79 5.11 0.84
CA GLY A 70 -6.64 5.56 1.92
C GLY A 70 -7.60 6.63 1.40
N ILE A 71 -8.81 6.68 1.96
CA ILE A 71 -9.82 7.66 1.58
C ILE A 71 -10.37 8.27 2.86
N ALA A 72 -10.22 9.58 2.99
CA ALA A 72 -10.73 10.35 4.10
C ALA A 72 -11.52 11.57 3.59
N SER A 73 -12.49 12.03 4.36
CA SER A 73 -13.17 13.30 4.08
C SER A 73 -12.23 14.46 4.38
N ASN A 74 -12.19 15.46 3.50
CA ASN A 74 -11.36 16.64 3.74
C ASN A 74 -12.02 17.53 4.81
N PRO A 75 -11.34 17.82 5.94
CA PRO A 75 -11.91 18.66 7.01
C PRO A 75 -12.10 20.13 6.60
N PHE A 76 -11.39 20.60 5.57
CA PHE A 76 -11.44 22.00 5.11
C PHE A 76 -12.43 22.22 3.98
N ASN A 77 -12.79 21.16 3.23
CA ASN A 77 -13.73 21.24 2.12
C ASN A 77 -14.66 20.03 2.13
N ASN A 78 -15.92 20.26 2.48
CA ASN A 78 -16.94 19.20 2.60
C ASN A 78 -17.26 18.50 1.27
N ASN A 79 -16.95 19.15 0.13
CA ASN A 79 -17.16 18.59 -1.20
C ASN A 79 -15.90 17.93 -1.77
N ALA A 80 -14.82 17.89 -0.99
CA ALA A 80 -13.57 17.25 -1.37
C ALA A 80 -13.31 15.99 -0.54
N VAL A 81 -12.80 14.98 -1.24
CA VAL A 81 -12.30 13.75 -0.64
C VAL A 81 -10.79 13.72 -0.77
N SER A 82 -10.10 13.44 0.34
CA SER A 82 -8.66 13.25 0.36
C SER A 82 -8.33 11.79 0.05
N LEU A 83 -7.67 11.58 -1.08
CA LEU A 83 -7.16 10.31 -1.57
C LEU A 83 -5.68 10.20 -1.25
N THR A 84 -5.34 9.36 -0.28
CA THR A 84 -3.96 9.18 0.17
C THR A 84 -3.35 7.95 -0.47
N ILE A 85 -2.18 8.06 -1.07
CA ILE A 85 -1.57 7.01 -1.90
C ILE A 85 -0.21 6.59 -1.35
N LEU A 86 0.05 5.28 -1.40
CA LEU A 86 1.37 4.67 -1.18
C LEU A 86 1.75 3.73 -2.32
N THR A 87 3.05 3.63 -2.57
CA THR A 87 3.64 2.65 -3.47
C THR A 87 4.58 1.72 -2.70
N ARG A 88 5.11 0.71 -3.39
CA ARG A 88 6.08 -0.24 -2.84
C ARG A 88 7.34 -0.20 -3.69
N ASN A 89 8.49 -0.20 -3.06
CA ASN A 89 9.77 -0.32 -3.77
C ASN A 89 10.08 -1.79 -4.10
N LYS A 90 11.15 -2.03 -4.86
CA LYS A 90 11.61 -3.38 -5.23
C LYS A 90 12.01 -4.24 -4.03
N ASP A 91 12.44 -3.60 -2.94
CA ASP A 91 12.87 -4.24 -1.71
C ASP A 91 11.69 -4.60 -0.80
N GLY A 92 10.46 -4.27 -1.20
CA GLY A 92 9.24 -4.62 -0.50
C GLY A 92 8.83 -3.63 0.60
N PHE A 93 9.53 -2.50 0.74
CA PHE A 93 9.18 -1.42 1.67
C PHE A 93 8.18 -0.44 1.03
N LEU A 94 7.45 0.28 1.89
CA LEU A 94 6.57 1.37 1.47
C LEU A 94 7.41 2.54 0.95
N ASP A 95 6.96 3.16 -0.12
CA ASP A 95 7.59 4.32 -0.74
C ASP A 95 6.53 5.30 -1.25
N TYR A 96 6.91 6.57 -1.37
CA TYR A 96 6.02 7.63 -1.82
C TYR A 96 5.65 7.48 -3.30
N ALA A 97 4.45 7.95 -3.67
CA ALA A 97 4.03 7.91 -5.05
C ALA A 97 4.79 8.97 -5.88
N SER A 98 5.24 8.58 -7.07
CA SER A 98 5.81 9.54 -8.03
C SER A 98 4.75 10.56 -8.46
N ASP A 99 5.15 11.79 -8.74
CA ASP A 99 4.22 12.84 -9.20
C ASP A 99 3.48 12.44 -10.48
N THR A 100 4.17 11.77 -11.41
CA THR A 100 3.55 11.22 -12.64
C THR A 100 2.38 10.27 -12.34
N LEU A 101 2.50 9.44 -11.30
CA LEU A 101 1.43 8.53 -10.89
C LEU A 101 0.23 9.32 -10.35
N LYS A 102 0.48 10.35 -9.53
CA LYS A 102 -0.58 11.23 -9.00
C LYS A 102 -1.31 11.97 -10.13
N GLU A 103 -0.57 12.48 -11.12
CA GLU A 103 -1.15 13.11 -12.31
C GLU A 103 -1.99 12.14 -13.15
N ASN A 104 -1.48 10.92 -13.36
CA ASN A 104 -2.19 9.90 -14.12
C ASN A 104 -3.50 9.49 -13.44
N ILE A 105 -3.46 9.30 -12.12
CA ILE A 105 -4.65 8.99 -11.32
C ILE A 105 -5.63 10.17 -11.38
N SER A 106 -5.15 11.40 -11.24
CA SER A 106 -6.01 12.60 -11.36
C SER A 106 -6.74 12.64 -12.71
N LYS A 107 -6.00 12.47 -13.82
CA LYS A 107 -6.57 12.44 -15.18
C LYS A 107 -7.57 11.29 -15.35
N TYR A 108 -7.22 10.10 -14.88
CA TYR A 108 -8.08 8.92 -14.97
C TYR A 108 -9.37 9.07 -14.17
N LEU A 109 -9.31 9.58 -12.93
CA LEU A 109 -10.49 9.74 -12.07
C LEU A 109 -11.40 10.89 -12.53
N ASN A 110 -10.86 11.91 -13.21
CA ASN A 110 -11.65 13.02 -13.77
C ASN A 110 -12.75 12.54 -14.74
N GLU A 111 -12.54 11.44 -15.46
CA GLU A 111 -13.52 10.90 -16.41
C GLU A 111 -14.75 10.28 -15.72
N PHE A 112 -14.61 9.86 -14.45
CA PHE A 112 -15.64 9.09 -13.74
C PHE A 112 -16.24 9.80 -12.53
N ARG A 113 -15.65 10.92 -12.10
CA ARG A 113 -16.14 11.71 -10.97
C ARG A 113 -17.44 12.46 -11.30
N LEU A 114 -18.16 12.88 -10.28
CA LEU A 114 -19.24 13.85 -10.43
C LEU A 114 -18.66 15.26 -10.63
N ILE A 115 -19.32 16.09 -11.44
CA ILE A 115 -18.83 17.43 -11.81
C ILE A 115 -18.61 18.33 -10.58
N GLY A 116 -19.41 18.14 -9.52
CA GLY A 116 -19.32 18.94 -8.28
C GLY A 116 -18.35 18.41 -7.23
N ASP A 117 -17.73 17.25 -7.45
CA ASP A 117 -16.89 16.59 -6.45
C ASP A 117 -15.40 16.86 -6.70
N ALA A 118 -14.69 17.22 -5.64
CA ALA A 118 -13.25 17.37 -5.64
C ALA A 118 -12.57 16.14 -5.05
N ILE A 119 -11.39 15.80 -5.58
CA ILE A 119 -10.56 14.69 -5.10
C ILE A 119 -9.15 15.24 -4.98
N ASP A 120 -8.65 15.34 -3.75
CA ASP A 120 -7.32 15.80 -3.43
C ASP A 120 -6.40 14.58 -3.31
N ILE A 121 -5.36 14.49 -4.14
CA ILE A 121 -4.45 13.35 -4.12
C ILE A 121 -3.21 13.70 -3.30
N LEU A 122 -3.00 12.96 -2.21
CA LEU A 122 -1.97 13.20 -1.22
C LEU A 122 -1.08 11.96 -1.04
N ASP A 123 0.14 12.18 -0.56
CA ASP A 123 1.05 11.11 -0.16
C ASP A 123 0.77 10.71 1.29
N ALA A 124 0.75 9.40 1.59
CA ALA A 124 0.55 8.96 2.97
C ALA A 124 1.84 9.09 3.76
N PRO A 125 1.79 9.53 5.04
CA PRO A 125 2.95 9.51 5.90
C PRO A 125 3.38 8.06 6.18
N ILE A 126 4.67 7.78 6.00
CA ILE A 126 5.26 6.48 6.31
C ILE A 126 5.96 6.60 7.66
N THR A 127 5.41 5.93 8.68
CA THR A 127 5.96 5.92 10.04
C THR A 127 6.51 4.55 10.39
N ASN A 128 7.79 4.48 10.74
CA ASN A 128 8.39 3.26 11.29
C ASN A 128 8.16 3.20 12.80
N PHE A 129 7.79 2.03 13.29
CA PHE A 129 7.64 1.78 14.73
C PHE A 129 8.32 0.46 15.10
N GLY A 130 8.69 0.35 16.37
CA GLY A 130 9.22 -0.87 16.97
C GLY A 130 8.33 -1.32 18.12
N ILE A 131 8.29 -2.61 18.38
CA ILE A 131 7.58 -3.20 19.51
C ILE A 131 8.62 -3.81 20.45
N ASN A 132 8.59 -3.36 21.70
CA ASN A 132 9.32 -3.99 22.78
C ASN A 132 8.31 -4.78 23.61
N PHE A 133 8.57 -6.06 23.82
CA PHE A 133 7.67 -6.95 24.57
C PHE A 133 8.49 -7.83 25.51
N THR A 134 7.90 -8.18 26.66
CA THR A 134 8.49 -9.12 27.61
C THR A 134 7.59 -10.34 27.74
N VAL A 135 8.15 -11.54 27.61
CA VAL A 135 7.42 -12.80 27.78
C VAL A 135 8.00 -13.61 28.91
N THR A 136 7.14 -14.19 29.74
CA THR A 136 7.51 -15.17 30.74
C THR A 136 7.34 -16.56 30.15
N VAL A 137 8.41 -17.33 30.14
CA VAL A 137 8.47 -18.69 29.56
C VAL A 137 8.23 -19.74 30.63
N ASN A 138 7.55 -20.83 30.28
CA ASN A 138 7.41 -21.99 31.16
C ASN A 138 8.73 -22.79 31.22
N ASN A 139 9.06 -23.31 32.41
CA ASN A 139 10.34 -23.94 32.76
C ASN A 139 10.70 -25.20 31.92
N ASN A 140 9.74 -25.71 31.13
CA ASN A 140 9.91 -26.89 30.27
C ASN A 140 10.46 -26.56 28.86
N PHE A 141 10.58 -25.27 28.50
CA PHE A 141 11.01 -24.87 27.16
C PHE A 141 12.27 -24.00 27.19
N HIS A 142 13.03 -24.04 26.09
CA HIS A 142 14.19 -23.17 25.91
C HIS A 142 13.77 -21.74 25.52
N GLU A 143 14.16 -20.76 26.33
CA GLU A 143 13.82 -19.34 26.16
C GLU A 143 14.14 -18.81 24.76
N ALA A 144 15.35 -19.09 24.26
CA ALA A 144 15.80 -18.60 22.94
C ALA A 144 14.91 -19.11 21.79
N SER A 145 14.38 -20.33 21.90
CA SER A 145 13.50 -20.90 20.87
C SER A 145 12.13 -20.24 20.86
N ILE A 146 11.58 -19.95 22.06
CA ILE A 146 10.28 -19.27 22.18
C ILE A 146 10.38 -17.82 21.71
N ILE A 147 11.44 -17.09 22.08
CA ILE A 147 11.64 -15.72 21.62
C ILE A 147 11.75 -15.67 20.08
N SER A 148 12.46 -16.63 19.47
CA SER A 148 12.56 -16.72 18.02
C SER A 148 11.21 -17.02 17.36
N LYS A 149 10.42 -17.95 17.92
CA LYS A 149 9.07 -18.29 17.42
C LYS A 149 8.12 -17.10 17.53
N ALA A 150 8.05 -16.47 18.71
CA ALA A 150 7.24 -15.28 18.96
C ALA A 150 7.63 -14.13 18.01
N LYS A 151 8.93 -13.90 17.80
CA LYS A 151 9.41 -12.91 16.83
C LYS A 151 8.95 -13.24 15.41
N SER A 152 9.03 -14.50 14.99
CA SER A 152 8.62 -14.90 13.64
C SER A 152 7.11 -14.69 13.43
N GLU A 153 6.28 -15.06 14.40
CA GLU A 153 4.83 -14.86 14.32
C GLU A 153 4.44 -13.38 14.34
N LEU A 154 5.11 -12.56 15.17
CA LEU A 154 4.91 -11.11 15.16
C LEU A 154 5.30 -10.48 13.82
N LEU A 155 6.43 -10.89 13.24
CA LEU A 155 6.87 -10.39 11.93
C LEU A 155 5.89 -10.79 10.81
N GLU A 156 5.34 -12.00 10.86
CA GLU A 156 4.33 -12.46 9.90
C GLU A 156 3.04 -11.66 10.02
N TYR A 157 2.57 -11.43 11.25
CA TYR A 157 1.37 -10.64 11.52
C TYR A 157 1.53 -9.20 11.03
N LEU A 158 2.69 -8.58 11.29
CA LEU A 158 2.99 -7.17 10.98
C LEU A 158 3.45 -6.91 9.53
N LYS A 159 3.34 -7.88 8.63
CA LYS A 159 3.61 -7.66 7.20
C LYS A 159 2.70 -6.58 6.63
N THR A 160 3.28 -5.68 5.85
CA THR A 160 2.56 -4.57 5.19
C THR A 160 1.45 -5.03 4.24
N GLU A 161 1.47 -6.30 3.83
CA GLU A 161 0.43 -6.94 3.01
C GLU A 161 -0.89 -7.08 3.76
N ASN A 162 -0.84 -7.29 5.08
CA ASN A 162 -2.02 -7.52 5.91
C ASN A 162 -2.72 -6.23 6.38
N PHE A 163 -2.12 -5.07 6.11
CA PHE A 163 -2.63 -3.77 6.55
C PHE A 163 -3.10 -2.90 5.39
N GLN A 164 -4.12 -2.10 5.69
CA GLN A 164 -4.59 -1.00 4.86
C GLN A 164 -4.23 0.34 5.51
N ILE A 165 -4.27 1.42 4.73
CA ILE A 165 -4.15 2.78 5.26
C ILE A 165 -5.33 3.04 6.22
N ASP A 166 -5.06 3.79 7.30
CA ASP A 166 -6.02 4.10 8.38
C ASP A 166 -6.51 2.87 9.19
N GLN A 167 -5.84 1.73 9.08
CA GLN A 167 -6.12 0.58 9.93
C GLN A 167 -5.40 0.72 11.28
N PRO A 168 -6.11 0.66 12.43
CA PRO A 168 -5.49 0.72 13.73
C PRO A 168 -4.73 -0.58 14.04
N ILE A 169 -3.59 -0.44 14.71
CA ILE A 169 -2.82 -1.58 15.24
C ILE A 169 -3.34 -1.86 16.65
N SER A 170 -4.04 -2.98 16.83
CA SER A 170 -4.57 -3.38 18.14
C SER A 170 -3.49 -4.02 19.00
N LEU A 171 -3.16 -3.36 20.11
CA LEU A 171 -2.24 -3.91 21.12
C LEU A 171 -2.77 -5.22 21.72
N SER A 172 -4.08 -5.32 21.93
CA SER A 172 -4.72 -6.53 22.45
C SER A 172 -4.59 -7.71 21.47
N ALA A 173 -4.66 -7.44 20.15
CA ALA A 173 -4.45 -8.49 19.15
C ALA A 173 -3.00 -8.99 19.18
N ILE A 174 -2.03 -8.09 19.34
CA ILE A 174 -0.61 -8.44 19.48
C ILE A 174 -0.36 -9.25 20.75
N GLN A 175 -0.96 -8.84 21.88
CA GLN A 175 -0.87 -9.60 23.13
C GLN A 175 -1.43 -11.00 22.97
N ASN A 176 -2.64 -11.13 22.40
CA ASN A 176 -3.26 -12.44 22.16
C ASN A 176 -2.41 -13.32 21.23
N LEU A 177 -1.78 -12.73 20.20
CA LEU A 177 -0.88 -13.46 19.32
C LEU A 177 0.32 -14.02 20.10
N LEU A 178 0.92 -13.21 20.98
CA LEU A 178 2.01 -13.65 21.84
C LEU A 178 1.59 -14.70 22.89
N TYR A 179 0.39 -14.60 23.44
CA TYR A 179 -0.16 -15.61 24.37
C TYR A 179 -0.41 -16.97 23.71
N ASN A 180 -0.74 -16.99 22.43
CA ASN A 180 -1.01 -18.23 21.69
C ASN A 180 0.27 -18.99 21.29
N VAL A 181 1.45 -18.42 21.50
CA VAL A 181 2.73 -19.11 21.24
C VAL A 181 2.94 -20.19 22.30
N ASP A 182 3.09 -21.44 21.86
CA ASP A 182 3.35 -22.56 22.77
C ASP A 182 4.52 -22.28 23.73
N GLY A 183 4.25 -22.36 25.03
CA GLY A 183 5.25 -22.19 26.09
C GLY A 183 5.32 -20.78 26.71
N VAL A 184 4.50 -19.83 26.24
CA VAL A 184 4.34 -18.50 26.87
C VAL A 184 3.33 -18.57 28.02
N SER A 185 3.75 -18.14 29.21
CA SER A 185 2.91 -18.11 30.42
C SER A 185 2.33 -16.72 30.70
N SER A 186 3.02 -15.64 30.33
CA SER A 186 2.56 -14.26 30.51
C SER A 186 3.25 -13.31 29.52
N VAL A 187 2.56 -12.23 29.14
CA VAL A 187 3.07 -11.16 28.26
C VAL A 187 2.89 -9.81 28.96
N ILE A 188 3.97 -9.02 29.04
CA ILE A 188 3.99 -7.65 29.61
C ILE A 188 4.55 -6.67 28.57
#